data_AF-A0A3N4SMZ7-F1
#
_entry.id   AF-A0A3N4SMZ7-F1
#
_cell.length_a   1.000
_cell.length_b   1.000
_cell.length_c   1.000
_cell.angle_alpha   90.00
_cell.angle_beta   90.00
_cell.angle_gamma   90.00
#
_symmetry.space_group_name_H-M   'P 1'
#
loop_
_entity.id
_entity.type
_entity.pdbx_description
1 polymer ?
#
loop_
_entity_poly.entity_id
_entity_poly.type
_entity_poly.pdbx_seq_one_letter_code
_entity_poly.pdbx_strand_id
1 'polypeptide(L)'
;MRKKCEACGEPFEAKRSTAKYCSNGCRVQAQRGAANSPHKGTSTVVAFELASVPPGEDRPRRLGPLEQQAQAELESFGRADTLAGGVVLALARRLDQAGPMDTGSGFAALAKELRAAMTVALAGAEQEADPIDQVRKQREQKQRGRAR
;
A
#
# COMPACT_ATOMS: atom_id res chain seq x y z
N MET A 1 4.84 15.26 -47.07
CA MET A 1 4.43 16.56 -46.46
C MET A 1 5.08 16.70 -45.09
N ARG A 2 5.67 17.85 -44.74
CA ARG A 2 6.41 18.00 -43.46
C ARG A 2 5.47 18.48 -42.35
N LYS A 3 5.44 17.77 -41.22
CA LYS A 3 4.58 18.07 -40.06
C LYS A 3 5.36 18.00 -38.76
N LYS A 4 4.86 18.65 -37.71
CA LYS A 4 5.41 18.53 -36.35
C LYS A 4 4.75 17.37 -35.61
N CYS A 5 5.52 16.54 -34.92
CA CYS A 5 4.97 15.48 -34.07
C CYS A 5 4.30 16.08 -32.83
N GLU A 6 3.08 15.63 -32.51
CA GLU A 6 2.36 16.07 -31.30
C GLU A 6 2.95 15.54 -29.98
N ALA A 7 3.77 14.47 -30.03
CA ALA A 7 4.37 13.86 -28.84
C ALA A 7 5.77 14.41 -28.53
N CYS A 8 6.71 14.34 -29.47
CA CYS A 8 8.10 14.79 -29.26
C CYS A 8 8.40 16.19 -29.81
N GLY A 9 7.52 16.76 -30.64
CA GLY A 9 7.73 18.08 -31.24
C GLY A 9 8.68 18.12 -32.43
N GLU A 10 9.25 16.99 -32.86
CA GLU A 10 10.17 16.95 -34.00
C GLU A 10 9.44 17.05 -35.35
N PRO A 11 10.04 17.71 -36.36
CA PRO A 11 9.50 17.73 -37.71
C PRO A 11 9.73 16.38 -38.40
N PHE A 12 8.67 15.77 -38.93
CA PHE A 12 8.72 14.50 -39.65
C PHE A 12 8.01 14.57 -40.99
N GLU A 13 8.38 13.66 -41.90
CA GLU A 13 7.71 13.52 -43.17
C GLU A 13 6.47 12.62 -43.03
N ALA A 14 5.30 13.24 -43.08
CA ALA A 14 4.03 12.55 -42.98
C ALA A 14 3.66 11.89 -44.32
N LYS A 15 3.40 10.57 -44.26
CA LYS A 15 2.88 9.77 -45.38
C LYS A 15 1.40 10.04 -45.69
N ARG A 16 0.64 10.60 -44.74
CA ARG A 16 -0.80 10.91 -44.88
C ARG A 16 -1.17 12.24 -44.18
N SER A 17 -2.17 12.93 -44.71
CA SER A 17 -2.62 14.24 -44.21
C SER A 17 -3.20 14.20 -42.81
N THR A 18 -3.51 13.02 -42.29
CA THR A 18 -4.02 12.80 -40.92
C THR A 18 -2.93 12.29 -39.95
N ALA A 19 -1.68 12.16 -40.38
CA ALA A 19 -0.60 11.73 -39.49
C ALA A 19 -0.28 12.82 -38.45
N LYS A 20 -0.26 12.42 -37.17
CA LYS A 20 0.02 13.26 -35.99
C LYS A 20 1.36 12.95 -35.30
N TYR A 21 1.91 11.77 -35.53
CA TYR A 21 3.09 11.26 -34.85
C TYR A 21 4.17 10.81 -35.83
N CYS A 22 5.44 11.03 -35.49
CA CYS A 22 6.58 10.63 -36.32
C CYS A 22 6.83 9.11 -36.31
N SER A 23 6.43 8.42 -35.24
CA SER A 23 6.69 7.00 -35.05
C SER A 23 5.59 6.31 -34.24
N ASN A 24 5.58 4.96 -34.25
CA ASN A 24 4.69 4.18 -33.41
C ASN A 24 4.98 4.39 -31.91
N GLY A 25 6.26 4.62 -31.54
CA GLY A 25 6.66 4.94 -30.17
C GLY A 25 5.99 6.23 -29.66
N CYS A 26 6.05 7.31 -30.44
CA CYS A 26 5.37 8.57 -30.12
C CYS A 26 3.84 8.42 -30.05
N ARG A 27 3.25 7.57 -30.90
CA ARG A 27 1.81 7.28 -30.84
C ARG A 27 1.42 6.58 -29.53
N VAL A 28 2.17 5.55 -29.13
CA VAL A 28 1.92 4.79 -27.90
C VAL A 28 2.18 5.67 -26.67
N GLN A 29 3.24 6.47 -26.69
CA GLN A 29 3.55 7.43 -25.62
C GLN A 29 2.42 8.45 -25.42
N ALA A 30 1.90 9.04 -26.51
CA ALA A 30 0.78 9.96 -26.44
C ALA A 30 -0.51 9.29 -25.91
N GLN A 31 -0.77 8.04 -26.29
CA GLN A 31 -1.91 7.28 -25.77
C GLN A 31 -1.78 6.97 -24.27
N ARG A 32 -0.57 6.65 -23.79
CA ARG A 32 -0.32 6.38 -22.37
C ARG A 32 -0.30 7.66 -21.51
N GLY A 33 0.22 8.76 -22.06
CA GLY A 33 0.19 10.09 -21.41
C GLY A 33 -1.21 10.72 -21.34
N ALA A 34 -2.15 10.27 -22.15
CA ALA A 34 -3.57 10.66 -22.01
C ALA A 34 -4.25 9.97 -20.81
N ALA A 35 -3.82 8.74 -20.46
CA ALA A 35 -4.32 8.01 -19.29
C ALA A 35 -3.63 8.43 -17.97
N ASN A 36 -2.41 8.96 -18.07
CA ASN A 36 -1.67 9.59 -16.97
C ASN A 36 -1.24 10.97 -17.47
N SER A 37 -2.09 12.00 -17.36
CA SER A 37 -1.62 13.38 -17.53
C SER A 37 -0.98 13.82 -16.22
N PRO A 38 0.36 13.91 -16.08
CA PRO A 38 0.90 14.82 -15.11
C PRO A 38 0.65 16.21 -15.67
N HIS A 39 0.12 17.11 -14.85
CA HIS A 39 0.03 18.52 -15.17
C HIS A 39 1.35 18.97 -15.82
N LYS A 40 1.25 19.54 -17.02
CA LYS A 40 2.36 20.21 -17.71
C LYS A 40 2.64 21.53 -16.99
N GLY A 41 2.97 21.45 -15.71
CA GLY A 41 3.50 22.53 -14.90
C GLY A 41 5.00 22.50 -15.06
N THR A 42 5.53 23.54 -15.70
CA THR A 42 6.91 23.99 -15.53
C THR A 42 7.23 23.89 -14.03
N SER A 43 8.09 22.94 -13.65
CA SER A 43 8.53 22.81 -12.25
C SER A 43 9.48 23.95 -11.95
N THR A 44 8.92 25.12 -11.65
CA THR A 44 9.61 26.14 -10.88
C THR A 44 9.85 25.55 -9.51
N VAL A 45 11.10 25.23 -9.21
CA VAL A 45 11.56 24.96 -7.85
C VAL A 45 11.43 26.24 -7.04
N VAL A 46 10.23 26.48 -6.50
CA VAL A 46 10.04 27.41 -5.39
C VAL A 46 10.66 26.74 -4.18
N ALA A 47 11.66 27.39 -3.58
CA ALA A 47 12.19 27.00 -2.28
C ALA A 47 11.02 26.98 -1.30
N PHE A 48 10.55 25.78 -0.97
CA PHE A 48 9.61 25.59 0.12
C PHE A 48 10.46 25.71 1.39
N GLU A 49 10.43 26.88 2.03
CA GLU A 49 10.84 26.97 3.42
C GLU A 49 10.06 25.89 4.15
N LEU A 50 10.78 24.90 4.71
CA LEU A 50 10.19 23.94 5.62
C LEU A 50 9.66 24.75 6.80
N ALA A 51 8.39 25.15 6.72
CA ALA A 51 7.65 25.59 7.87
C ALA A 51 7.83 24.48 8.91
N SER A 52 8.58 24.78 9.96
CA SER A 52 8.76 23.91 11.10
C SER A 52 7.35 23.50 11.55
N VAL A 53 7.01 22.23 11.33
CA VAL A 53 5.75 21.67 11.80
C VAL A 53 5.70 22.01 13.28
N PRO A 54 4.75 22.85 13.74
CA PRO A 54 4.65 23.11 15.17
C PRO A 54 4.53 21.74 15.85
N PRO A 55 5.11 21.52 17.04
CA PRO A 55 4.90 20.30 17.82
C PRO A 55 3.43 20.25 18.24
N GLY A 56 2.56 20.02 17.28
CA GLY A 56 1.17 19.72 17.44
C GLY A 56 1.14 18.26 17.79
N GLU A 57 0.89 18.01 19.08
CA GLU A 57 0.38 16.79 19.69
C GLU A 57 0.34 15.62 18.71
N ASP A 58 1.17 14.60 18.98
CA ASP A 58 1.12 13.27 18.38
C ASP A 58 -0.33 12.76 18.40
N ARG A 59 -1.14 13.20 17.44
CA ARG A 59 -2.51 12.72 17.30
C ARG A 59 -2.34 11.32 16.77
N PRO A 60 -2.66 10.29 17.57
CA PRO A 60 -2.44 8.92 17.14
C PRO A 60 -3.18 8.74 15.81
N ARG A 61 -2.41 8.35 14.80
CA ARG A 61 -2.95 8.07 13.47
C ARG A 61 -4.08 7.05 13.64
N ARG A 62 -5.26 7.36 13.12
CA ARG A 62 -6.36 6.39 13.05
C ARG A 62 -5.97 5.30 12.06
N LEU A 63 -5.77 4.09 12.55
CA LEU A 63 -5.54 2.92 11.70
C LEU A 63 -6.85 2.52 11.00
N GLY A 64 -6.74 1.97 9.79
CA GLY A 64 -7.87 1.33 9.12
C GLY A 64 -8.17 -0.06 9.71
N PRO A 65 -9.34 -0.65 9.40
CA PRO A 65 -9.77 -1.90 10.02
C PRO A 65 -8.83 -3.09 9.74
N LEU A 66 -8.29 -3.22 8.52
CA LEU A 66 -7.35 -4.29 8.21
C LEU A 66 -6.00 -4.07 8.91
N GLU A 67 -5.52 -2.83 8.93
CA GLU A 67 -4.29 -2.47 9.62
C GLU A 67 -4.39 -2.75 11.13
N GLN A 68 -5.53 -2.41 11.76
CA GLN A 68 -5.80 -2.70 13.18
C GLN A 68 -5.79 -4.20 13.47
N GLN A 69 -6.49 -5.00 12.66
CA GLN A 69 -6.57 -6.44 12.86
C GLN A 69 -5.20 -7.12 12.69
N ALA A 70 -4.45 -6.71 11.67
CA ALA A 70 -3.12 -7.24 11.41
C ALA A 70 -2.14 -6.87 12.52
N GLN A 71 -2.23 -5.64 13.06
CA GLN A 71 -1.42 -5.22 14.20
C GLN A 71 -1.71 -6.08 15.44
N ALA A 72 -2.99 -6.24 15.81
CA ALA A 72 -3.37 -7.04 16.97
C ALA A 72 -2.91 -8.50 16.86
N GLU A 73 -3.03 -9.08 15.67
CA GLU A 73 -2.56 -10.44 15.40
C GLU A 73 -1.03 -10.52 15.55
N LEU A 74 -0.27 -9.66 14.88
CA LEU A 74 1.20 -9.64 15.01
C LEU A 74 1.67 -9.40 16.44
N GLU A 75 1.02 -8.52 17.20
CA GLU A 75 1.31 -8.27 18.61
C GLU A 75 1.09 -9.51 19.47
N SER A 76 0.00 -10.27 19.24
CA SER A 76 -0.29 -11.51 19.96
C SER A 76 0.76 -12.62 19.75
N PHE A 77 1.56 -12.52 18.68
CA PHE A 77 2.68 -13.41 18.39
C PHE A 77 4.05 -12.75 18.63
N GLY A 78 4.10 -11.52 19.15
CA GLY A 78 5.34 -10.76 19.36
C GLY A 78 6.10 -10.44 18.07
N ARG A 79 5.40 -10.31 16.94
CA ARG A 79 5.99 -10.13 15.60
C ARG A 79 5.80 -8.73 15.00
N ALA A 80 5.14 -7.82 15.71
CA ALA A 80 4.83 -6.48 15.22
C ALA A 80 6.08 -5.69 14.79
N ASP A 81 7.18 -5.80 15.54
CA ASP A 81 8.43 -5.06 15.30
C ASP A 81 9.41 -5.77 14.35
N THR A 82 8.96 -6.81 13.66
CA THR A 82 9.79 -7.53 12.69
C THR A 82 9.69 -6.93 11.29
N LEU A 83 10.69 -7.18 10.44
CA LEU A 83 10.65 -6.79 9.03
C LEU A 83 9.38 -7.33 8.34
N ALA A 84 9.04 -8.60 8.57
CA ALA A 84 7.86 -9.23 8.00
C ALA A 84 6.56 -8.60 8.54
N GLY A 85 6.50 -8.28 9.84
CA GLY A 85 5.39 -7.55 10.45
C GLY A 85 5.18 -6.17 9.82
N GLY A 86 6.27 -5.43 9.58
CA GLY A 86 6.22 -4.14 8.88
C GLY A 86 5.63 -4.23 7.47
N VAL A 87 5.99 -5.28 6.70
CA VAL A 87 5.42 -5.52 5.36
C VAL A 87 3.92 -5.80 5.43
N VAL A 88 3.49 -6.63 6.39
CA VAL A 88 2.07 -6.93 6.62
C VAL A 88 1.28 -5.66 6.91
N LEU A 89 1.76 -4.81 7.83
CA LEU A 89 1.09 -3.55 8.18
C LEU A 89 1.02 -2.58 7.01
N ALA A 90 2.08 -2.50 6.18
CA ALA A 90 2.09 -1.66 4.98
C ALA A 90 1.06 -2.12 3.94
N LEU A 91 0.93 -3.43 3.72
CA LEU A 91 -0.05 -4.00 2.79
C LEU A 91 -1.49 -3.83 3.29
N ALA A 92 -1.73 -4.07 4.58
CA ALA A 92 -3.04 -3.87 5.21
C ALA A 92 -3.49 -2.40 5.11
N ARG A 93 -2.58 -1.48 5.41
CA ARG A 93 -2.79 -0.04 5.23
C ARG A 93 -3.14 0.32 3.80
N ARG A 94 -2.44 -0.27 2.82
CA ARG A 94 -2.71 0.02 1.40
C ARG A 94 -4.09 -0.47 0.98
N LEU A 95 -4.52 -1.63 1.48
CA LEU A 95 -5.86 -2.17 1.22
C LEU A 95 -6.96 -1.33 1.87
N ASP A 96 -6.74 -0.83 3.10
CA ASP A 96 -7.67 0.10 3.75
C ASP A 96 -7.83 1.42 3.00
N GLN A 97 -6.78 1.84 2.26
CA GLN A 97 -6.76 3.05 1.45
C GLN A 97 -7.20 2.82 -0.01
N ALA A 98 -7.59 1.59 -0.38
CA ALA A 98 -7.99 1.29 -1.74
C ALA A 98 -9.19 2.17 -2.14
N GLY A 99 -8.99 2.98 -3.16
CA GLY A 99 -9.95 3.98 -3.62
C GLY A 99 -10.66 3.56 -4.91
N PRO A 100 -11.54 4.42 -5.46
CA PRO A 100 -12.28 4.14 -6.70
C PRO A 100 -11.41 3.88 -7.94
N MET A 101 -10.13 4.28 -7.89
CA MET A 101 -9.16 4.10 -8.96
C MET A 101 -8.40 2.76 -8.86
N ASP A 102 -8.48 2.04 -7.74
CA ASP A 102 -7.90 0.71 -7.62
C ASP A 102 -8.82 -0.30 -8.32
N THR A 103 -8.27 -1.05 -9.27
CA THR A 103 -9.04 -2.10 -9.95
C THR A 103 -9.26 -3.29 -9.02
N GLY A 104 -10.36 -4.03 -9.20
CA GLY A 104 -10.61 -5.25 -8.42
C GLY A 104 -9.48 -6.28 -8.53
N SER A 105 -8.79 -6.33 -9.67
CA SER A 105 -7.60 -7.19 -9.86
C SER A 105 -6.39 -6.73 -9.03
N GLY A 106 -6.15 -5.42 -8.94
CA GLY A 106 -5.10 -4.84 -8.09
C GLY A 106 -5.39 -5.10 -6.61
N PHE A 107 -6.64 -4.90 -6.19
CA PHE A 107 -7.07 -5.21 -4.83
C PHE A 107 -6.88 -6.71 -4.50
N ALA A 108 -7.29 -7.60 -5.40
CA ALA A 108 -7.14 -9.04 -5.19
C ALA A 108 -5.66 -9.48 -5.10
N ALA A 109 -4.78 -8.87 -5.89
CA ALA A 109 -3.35 -9.14 -5.83
C ALA A 109 -2.75 -8.71 -4.47
N LEU A 110 -3.07 -7.50 -4.02
CA LEU A 110 -2.63 -7.00 -2.71
C LEU A 110 -3.17 -7.85 -1.55
N ALA A 111 -4.44 -8.28 -1.62
CA ALA A 111 -5.04 -9.14 -0.61
C ALA A 111 -4.38 -10.53 -0.58
N LYS A 112 -3.94 -11.06 -1.72
CA LYS A 112 -3.18 -12.32 -1.77
C LYS A 112 -1.79 -12.14 -1.16
N GLU A 113 -1.12 -11.04 -1.47
CA GLU A 113 0.19 -10.73 -0.92
C GLU A 113 0.13 -10.52 0.60
N LEU A 114 -0.90 -9.83 1.11
CA LEU A 114 -1.11 -9.67 2.56
C LEU A 114 -1.20 -11.04 3.27
N ARG A 115 -1.96 -11.98 2.70
CA ARG A 115 -2.06 -13.35 3.26
C ARG A 115 -0.70 -14.06 3.24
N ALA A 116 0.04 -13.96 2.13
CA ALA A 116 1.37 -14.57 2.03
C ALA A 116 2.35 -13.96 3.05
N ALA A 117 2.39 -12.63 3.16
CA ALA A 117 3.22 -11.93 4.14
C ALA A 117 2.86 -12.34 5.58
N MET A 118 1.58 -12.49 5.90
CA MET A 118 1.15 -12.95 7.23
C MET A 118 1.63 -14.37 7.53
N THR A 119 1.56 -15.29 6.56
CA THR A 119 2.10 -16.65 6.75
C THR A 119 3.60 -16.66 7.04
N VAL A 120 4.36 -15.76 6.43
CA VAL A 120 5.80 -15.60 6.68
C VAL A 120 6.04 -14.95 8.04
N ALA A 121 5.29 -13.91 8.38
CA ALA A 121 5.45 -13.17 9.63
C ALA A 121 5.15 -14.04 10.86
N LEU A 122 4.17 -14.94 10.76
CA LEU A 122 3.77 -15.84 11.83
C LEU A 122 4.46 -17.22 11.78
N ALA A 123 5.32 -17.47 10.78
CA ALA A 123 6.01 -18.75 10.65
C ALA A 123 6.87 -19.04 11.89
N GLY A 124 6.62 -20.19 12.53
CA GLY A 124 7.36 -20.63 13.72
C GLY A 124 7.12 -19.76 14.96
N ALA A 125 6.05 -18.96 15.00
CA ALA A 125 5.62 -18.30 16.22
C ALA A 125 4.69 -19.22 17.01
N GLU A 126 5.05 -19.51 18.26
CA GLU A 126 4.08 -20.00 19.23
C GLU A 126 3.36 -18.79 19.81
N GLN A 127 2.03 -18.88 19.90
CA GLN A 127 1.22 -17.80 20.43
C GLN A 127 1.62 -17.55 21.89
N GLU A 128 2.05 -16.32 22.21
CA GLU A 128 2.36 -15.97 23.60
C GLU A 128 1.03 -16.02 24.36
N ALA A 129 0.93 -16.98 25.28
CA ALA A 129 -0.35 -17.40 25.84
C ALA A 129 -1.11 -16.22 26.46
N ASP A 130 -2.29 -15.94 25.89
CA ASP A 130 -3.20 -14.88 26.32
C ASP A 130 -3.42 -14.97 27.85
N PRO A 131 -3.26 -13.86 28.61
CA PRO A 131 -3.56 -13.84 30.04
C PRO A 131 -4.95 -14.39 30.40
N ILE A 132 -5.93 -14.34 29.49
CA ILE A 132 -7.25 -14.97 29.69
C ILE A 132 -7.16 -16.50 29.69
N ASP A 133 -6.32 -17.10 28.86
CA ASP A 133 -6.10 -18.55 28.84
C ASP A 133 -5.42 -19.03 30.11
N GLN A 134 -4.55 -18.21 30.71
CA GLN A 134 -3.97 -18.49 32.02
C GLN A 134 -5.04 -18.49 33.11
N VAL A 135 -5.96 -17.52 33.09
CA VAL A 135 -7.07 -17.46 34.07
C VAL A 135 -8.04 -18.63 33.89
N ARG A 136 -8.34 -19.05 32.66
CA ARG A 136 -9.18 -20.24 32.40
C ARG A 136 -8.52 -21.53 32.91
N LYS A 137 -7.24 -21.74 32.60
CA LYS A 137 -6.47 -22.90 33.10
C LYS A 137 -6.42 -22.93 34.63
N GLN A 138 -6.27 -21.78 35.29
CA GLN A 138 -6.30 -21.69 36.75
C GLN A 138 -7.68 -22.03 37.34
N ARG A 139 -8.77 -21.60 36.69
CA ARG A 139 -10.14 -21.94 37.11
C ARG A 139 -10.41 -23.44 37.00
N GLU A 140 -9.99 -24.05 35.90
CA GLU A 140 -10.14 -25.49 35.69
C GLU A 140 -9.32 -26.33 36.67
N GLN A 141 -8.08 -25.91 36.98
CA GLN A 141 -7.26 -26.55 38.01
C GLN A 141 -7.90 -26.44 39.41
N LYS A 142 -8.44 -25.28 39.77
CA LYS A 142 -9.18 -25.10 41.03
C LYS A 142 -10.45 -25.95 41.11
N GLN A 143 -11.19 -26.07 40.01
CA GLN A 143 -12.40 -26.91 39.97
C GLN A 143 -12.07 -28.41 40.08
N ARG A 144 -11.00 -28.87 39.42
CA ARG A 144 -10.53 -30.26 39.51
C ARG A 144 -9.97 -30.62 40.89
N GLY A 145 -9.34 -29.67 41.59
CA GLY A 145 -8.83 -29.88 42.95
C GLY A 145 -9.91 -29.87 44.04
N ARG A 146 -11.08 -29.29 43.77
CA ARG A 146 -12.21 -29.16 44.72
C ARG A 146 -13.25 -30.28 44.58
N ALA A 147 -13.12 -31.12 43.56
CA ALA A 147 -13.95 -32.29 43.27
C ALA A 147 -13.31 -33.62 43.74
N ARG A 148 -12.20 -33.56 44.47
CA ARG A 148 -11.60 -34.66 45.25
C ARG A 148 -11.74 -34.33 46.73
#